data_AF-A0A178IES5-F1
#
_entry.id   AF-A0A178IES5-F1
#
_cell.length_a   1.000
_cell.length_b   1.000
_cell.length_c   1.000
_cell.angle_alpha   90.00
_cell.angle_beta   90.00
_cell.angle_gamma   90.00
#
_symmetry.space_group_name_H-M   'P 1'
#
loop_
_entity.id
_entity.type
_entity.pdbx_description
1 polymer ?
#
loop_
_entity_poly.entity_id
_entity_poly.type
_entity_poly.pdbx_seq_one_letter_code
_entity_poly.pdbx_strand_id
1 'polypeptide(L)'
;MISWIQNTFQKHFRVIFAVLLIVIIISFVFVTNASSGLGRADRHMATKPFFDLNLASPVDSERLSRDAALSIELQYGFPANGEMLQRFAYPRYTALYLANQLRIPAPTQSEKVEHIRGLRRFAGQDGQFDAAAYQAFRQSLPAVVQSEIDRVISDDIRIERLHTLLSGPGYVLPADVRQILEEQDTVWTIDIASIDRASFTPAVTPTGADIEDYFKKNTFRYTIAPKVNVSYAEFPLGAAFASVRPATPEQLRAFYDANPARFPQPADAPKAEESTDPKLAADAAYERVRSQVESAYRAEQAMRIAGQAASDFAVALFDSGAKPGTKAFSDLLFDHKATYREVPAFAENDVPVELTGDPRAARQIAAQAFSLGEDRRVSDAIQTERGSIVLFWNSTIPSREPALEEVRDRVAADYTENEKRRLFTDLGQTIRASIESALQSGKAFAQAAESAAGAAGVKVEVSSLADFTRREPPAGLTPQVGTALQSLNQGDVSTMVATTDKGFLVYARTKALPDATETNPRYIETRDQVAAYYGRAAASAYINDLMTKELNRTASVTE
;
A
#
# COMPACT_ATOMS: atom_id res chain seq x y z
N MET A 1 60.14 -30.27 52.06
CA MET A 1 59.15 -29.24 51.66
C MET A 1 57.69 -29.62 51.94
N ILE A 2 57.32 -30.91 51.95
CA ILE A 2 55.92 -31.37 52.17
C ILE A 2 55.44 -31.18 53.63
N SER A 3 56.32 -31.31 54.62
CA SER A 3 55.95 -31.21 56.06
C SER A 3 55.57 -29.78 56.51
N TRP A 4 56.14 -28.73 55.90
CA TRP A 4 55.82 -27.35 56.25
C TRP A 4 54.45 -26.90 55.70
N ILE A 5 54.11 -27.33 54.48
CA ILE A 5 52.80 -27.09 53.89
C ILE A 5 51.71 -27.78 54.72
N GLN A 6 51.92 -29.03 55.13
CA GLN A 6 50.91 -29.77 55.92
C GLN A 6 50.63 -29.13 57.30
N ASN A 7 51.66 -28.66 58.00
CA ASN A 7 51.49 -28.07 59.34
C ASN A 7 50.86 -26.66 59.28
N THR A 8 51.24 -25.85 58.27
CA THR A 8 50.68 -24.51 58.09
C THR A 8 49.23 -24.58 57.59
N PHE A 9 48.93 -25.54 56.69
CA PHE A 9 47.56 -25.75 56.20
C PHE A 9 46.63 -26.30 57.28
N GLN A 10 47.09 -27.18 58.17
CA GLN A 10 46.28 -27.68 59.29
C GLN A 10 46.03 -26.62 60.37
N LYS A 11 47.03 -25.80 60.73
CA LYS A 11 46.85 -24.74 61.74
C LYS A 11 45.96 -23.59 61.27
N HIS A 12 46.03 -23.23 59.99
CA HIS A 12 45.27 -22.11 59.44
C HIS A 12 44.08 -22.54 58.58
N PHE A 13 43.73 -23.84 58.57
CA PHE A 13 42.64 -24.39 57.76
C PHE A 13 41.34 -23.60 57.93
N ARG A 14 40.94 -23.31 59.18
CA ARG A 14 39.73 -22.54 59.48
C ARG A 14 39.77 -21.10 58.95
N VAL A 15 40.94 -20.46 58.99
CA VAL A 15 41.10 -19.07 58.53
C VAL A 15 41.12 -19.02 57.00
N ILE A 16 41.82 -19.94 56.34
CA ILE A 16 41.88 -20.04 54.89
C ILE A 16 40.49 -20.36 54.34
N PHE A 17 39.75 -21.29 54.96
CA PHE A 17 38.38 -21.59 54.56
C PHE A 17 37.42 -20.42 54.81
N ALA A 18 37.57 -19.68 55.91
CA ALA A 18 36.73 -18.51 56.19
C ALA A 18 36.96 -17.40 55.16
N VAL A 19 38.22 -17.13 54.78
CA VAL A 19 38.54 -16.15 53.73
C VAL A 19 38.01 -16.60 52.38
N LEU A 20 38.17 -17.88 52.01
CA LEU A 20 37.66 -18.42 50.76
C LEU A 20 36.12 -18.40 50.72
N LEU A 21 35.46 -18.69 51.84
CA LEU A 21 34.01 -18.58 51.98
C LEU A 21 33.54 -17.13 51.82
N ILE A 22 34.24 -16.15 52.40
CA ILE A 22 33.91 -14.73 52.24
C ILE A 22 34.05 -14.30 50.77
N VAL A 23 35.11 -14.72 50.09
CA VAL A 23 35.30 -14.43 48.66
C VAL A 23 34.19 -15.07 47.81
N ILE A 24 33.80 -16.31 48.11
CA ILE A 24 32.68 -16.99 47.44
C ILE A 24 31.36 -16.28 47.72
N ILE A 25 31.07 -15.89 48.96
CA ILE A 25 29.85 -15.16 49.34
C ILE A 25 29.80 -13.81 48.63
N ILE A 26 30.89 -13.04 48.60
CA ILE A 26 30.96 -11.77 47.89
C ILE A 26 30.75 -11.98 46.38
N SER A 27 31.35 -13.01 45.81
CA SER A 27 31.15 -13.35 44.40
C SER A 27 29.72 -13.82 44.10
N PHE A 28 29.08 -14.56 45.02
CA PHE A 28 27.72 -15.05 44.87
C PHE A 28 26.69 -13.93 45.07
N VAL A 29 26.98 -12.95 45.94
CA VAL A 29 26.20 -11.71 46.08
C VAL A 29 26.34 -10.86 44.81
N PHE A 30 27.51 -10.80 44.19
CA PHE A 30 27.69 -10.07 42.92
C PHE A 30 26.99 -10.75 41.72
N VAL A 31 26.94 -12.09 41.70
CA VAL A 31 26.32 -12.85 40.59
C VAL A 31 24.81 -12.99 40.76
N THR A 32 24.29 -13.18 41.98
CA THR A 32 22.85 -13.34 42.21
C THR A 32 22.12 -12.01 42.44
N ASN A 33 22.83 -10.90 42.70
CA ASN A 33 22.24 -9.58 42.86
C ASN A 33 22.46 -8.64 41.67
N ALA A 34 22.66 -9.17 40.47
CA ALA A 34 22.65 -8.41 39.22
C ALA A 34 21.30 -7.71 38.93
N SER A 35 20.28 -7.91 39.78
CA SER A 35 18.94 -7.32 39.63
C SER A 35 18.55 -6.31 40.71
N SER A 36 19.39 -5.95 41.70
CA SER A 36 19.07 -4.83 42.60
C SER A 36 20.31 -3.99 42.95
N GLY A 37 20.54 -2.98 42.13
CA GLY A 37 21.69 -2.08 42.21
C GLY A 37 21.62 -1.11 43.39
N LEU A 38 22.62 -1.21 44.28
CA LEU A 38 23.09 -0.10 45.11
C LEU A 38 24.07 0.73 44.27
N GLY A 39 23.50 1.52 43.37
CA GLY A 39 24.21 2.52 42.59
C GLY A 39 23.19 3.52 42.12
N ARG A 40 23.33 4.78 42.54
CA ARG A 40 22.71 5.91 41.84
C ARG A 40 23.37 6.02 40.48
N ALA A 41 23.06 5.09 39.59
CA ALA A 41 23.14 5.33 38.18
C ALA A 41 21.89 6.16 37.89
N ASP A 42 22.07 7.46 37.70
CA ASP A 42 21.15 8.21 36.87
C ASP A 42 21.05 7.43 35.56
N ARG A 43 20.01 6.59 35.43
CA ARG A 43 19.52 6.17 34.13
C ARG A 43 19.23 7.49 33.43
N HIS A 44 20.18 7.96 32.64
CA HIS A 44 19.92 8.99 31.66
C HIS A 44 18.84 8.37 30.78
N MET A 45 17.58 8.66 31.09
CA MET A 45 16.47 8.35 30.22
C MET A 45 16.87 8.93 28.88
N ALA A 46 16.90 8.11 27.83
CA ALA A 46 17.03 8.66 26.49
C ALA A 46 15.97 9.77 26.38
N THR A 47 16.41 10.99 26.12
CA THR A 47 15.53 12.15 26.00
C THR A 47 15.37 12.46 24.54
N LYS A 48 14.18 12.24 24.01
CA LYS A 48 13.79 12.67 22.67
C LYS A 48 12.63 13.65 22.82
N PRO A 49 12.88 14.91 23.23
CA PRO A 49 11.82 15.87 23.52
C PRO A 49 10.93 16.11 22.29
N PHE A 50 9.63 16.24 22.48
CA PHE A 50 8.72 16.71 21.45
C PHE A 50 7.67 17.55 22.13
N PHE A 51 7.90 18.86 22.12
CA PHE A 51 7.24 19.80 23.02
C PHE A 51 7.40 19.38 24.49
N ASP A 52 6.30 19.07 25.18
CA ASP A 52 6.23 18.60 26.56
C ASP A 52 6.27 17.07 26.71
N LEU A 53 6.41 16.30 25.62
CA LEU A 53 6.59 14.83 25.67
C LEU A 53 8.06 14.42 25.60
N ASN A 54 8.36 13.23 26.12
CA ASN A 54 9.58 12.50 25.78
C ASN A 54 9.25 11.32 24.86
N LEU A 55 9.55 11.43 23.56
CA LEU A 55 9.28 10.35 22.58
C LEU A 55 10.10 9.07 22.82
N ALA A 56 11.16 9.14 23.62
CA ALA A 56 11.91 7.96 24.05
C ALA A 56 11.33 7.29 25.31
N SER A 57 10.30 7.91 25.93
CA SER A 57 9.48 7.28 26.97
C SER A 57 8.43 6.37 26.33
N PRO A 58 8.40 5.06 26.65
CA PRO A 58 7.37 4.16 26.15
C PRO A 58 5.96 4.62 26.52
N VAL A 59 5.78 5.22 27.70
CA VAL A 59 4.47 5.70 28.19
C VAL A 59 3.95 6.86 27.34
N ASP A 60 4.80 7.83 27.03
CA ASP A 60 4.41 9.01 26.24
C ASP A 60 4.16 8.63 24.78
N SER A 61 5.01 7.76 24.22
CA SER A 61 4.84 7.24 22.85
C SER A 61 3.58 6.39 22.72
N GLU A 62 3.28 5.55 23.71
CA GLU A 62 2.05 4.75 23.73
C GLU A 62 0.82 5.64 23.86
N ARG A 63 0.83 6.63 24.74
CA ARG A 63 -0.28 7.58 24.89
C ARG A 63 -0.53 8.38 23.62
N LEU A 64 0.53 8.90 23.00
CA LEU A 64 0.47 9.61 21.71
C LEU A 64 -0.21 8.75 20.63
N SER A 65 0.23 7.49 20.51
CA SER A 65 -0.30 6.54 19.53
C SER A 65 -1.74 6.12 19.85
N ARG A 66 -2.05 5.85 21.12
CA ARG A 66 -3.37 5.41 21.55
C ARG A 66 -4.44 6.49 21.33
N ASP A 67 -4.15 7.72 21.74
CA ASP A 67 -5.08 8.84 21.58
C ASP A 67 -5.36 9.09 20.09
N ALA A 68 -4.31 9.06 19.25
CA ALA A 68 -4.44 9.22 17.81
C ALA A 68 -5.25 8.08 17.16
N ALA A 69 -5.02 6.83 17.57
CA ALA A 69 -5.77 5.68 17.06
C ALA A 69 -7.26 5.80 17.40
N LEU A 70 -7.60 6.22 18.62
CA LEU A 70 -8.98 6.42 19.05
C LEU A 70 -9.64 7.55 18.26
N SER A 71 -8.99 8.70 18.09
CA SER A 71 -9.52 9.80 17.27
C SER A 71 -9.77 9.37 15.82
N ILE A 72 -8.85 8.59 15.21
CA ILE A 72 -9.04 8.06 13.85
C ILE A 72 -10.27 7.14 13.80
N GLU A 73 -10.37 6.19 14.72
CA GLU A 73 -11.50 5.25 14.72
C GLU A 73 -12.84 5.98 14.89
N LEU A 74 -12.90 6.96 15.78
CA LEU A 74 -14.08 7.79 16.01
C LEU A 74 -14.45 8.62 14.77
N GLN A 75 -13.47 9.29 14.17
CA GLN A 75 -13.69 10.22 13.07
C GLN A 75 -14.01 9.52 11.74
N TYR A 76 -13.32 8.41 11.44
CA TYR A 76 -13.42 7.73 10.14
C TYR A 76 -14.22 6.42 10.18
N GLY A 77 -14.45 5.85 11.37
CA GLY A 77 -15.26 4.64 11.57
C GLY A 77 -14.50 3.31 11.44
N PHE A 78 -13.20 3.35 11.14
CA PHE A 78 -12.33 2.17 11.00
C PHE A 78 -11.01 2.36 11.78
N PRO A 79 -10.38 1.26 12.25
CA PRO A 79 -9.15 1.35 13.03
C PRO A 79 -7.97 1.85 12.18
N ALA A 80 -7.06 2.60 12.81
CA ALA A 80 -5.87 3.13 12.15
C ALA A 80 -4.90 2.00 11.74
N ASN A 81 -4.34 2.09 10.53
CA ASN A 81 -3.16 1.30 10.16
C ASN A 81 -1.87 2.01 10.62
N GLY A 82 -0.74 1.30 10.68
CA GLY A 82 0.50 1.84 11.23
C GLY A 82 1.00 3.12 10.56
N GLU A 83 0.87 3.23 9.23
CA GLU A 83 1.28 4.42 8.48
C GLU A 83 0.35 5.63 8.73
N MET A 84 -0.96 5.43 8.66
CA MET A 84 -1.96 6.47 8.95
C MET A 84 -1.80 6.98 10.39
N LEU A 85 -1.56 6.06 11.33
CA LEU A 85 -1.38 6.40 12.73
C LEU A 85 -0.17 7.32 12.93
N GLN A 86 0.97 7.00 12.31
CA GLN A 86 2.16 7.84 12.39
C GLN A 86 1.93 9.22 11.77
N ARG A 87 1.28 9.28 10.59
CA ARG A 87 0.98 10.55 9.91
C ARG A 87 0.00 11.43 10.69
N PHE A 88 -0.86 10.85 11.52
CA PHE A 88 -1.89 11.58 12.26
C PHE A 88 -1.47 11.95 13.69
N ALA A 89 -0.71 11.09 14.37
CA ALA A 89 -0.40 11.25 15.78
C ALA A 89 0.40 12.52 16.10
N TYR A 90 1.46 12.79 15.33
CA TYR A 90 2.31 13.97 15.57
C TYR A 90 1.60 15.30 15.27
N PRO A 91 0.89 15.48 14.14
CA PRO A 91 0.12 16.71 13.91
C PRO A 91 -0.98 16.91 14.93
N ARG A 92 -1.71 15.85 15.32
CA ARG A 92 -2.76 15.91 16.36
C ARG A 92 -2.18 16.42 17.68
N TYR A 93 -1.06 15.85 18.12
CA TYR A 93 -0.44 16.28 19.37
C TYR A 93 0.12 17.70 19.30
N THR A 94 0.70 18.08 18.16
CA THR A 94 1.16 19.46 17.93
C THR A 94 0.00 20.46 18.03
N ALA A 95 -1.15 20.13 17.44
CA ALA A 95 -2.37 20.91 17.56
C ALA A 95 -2.84 20.98 19.02
N LEU A 96 -2.84 19.86 19.75
CA LEU A 96 -3.23 19.85 21.16
C LEU A 96 -2.29 20.70 22.03
N TYR A 97 -0.98 20.61 21.81
CA TYR A 97 0.01 21.43 22.47
C TYR A 97 -0.25 22.92 22.25
N LEU A 98 -0.50 23.33 21.00
CA LEU A 98 -0.82 24.71 20.68
C LEU A 98 -2.16 25.16 21.29
N ALA A 99 -3.17 24.28 21.31
CA ALA A 99 -4.44 24.54 21.99
C ALA A 99 -4.26 24.76 23.50
N ASN A 100 -3.30 24.07 24.14
CA ASN A 100 -2.92 24.30 25.53
C ASN A 100 -2.24 25.66 25.71
N GLN A 101 -1.27 26.01 24.84
CA GLN A 101 -0.57 27.30 24.87
C GLN A 101 -1.53 28.49 24.72
N LEU A 102 -2.49 28.37 23.80
CA LEU A 102 -3.53 29.38 23.56
C LEU A 102 -4.70 29.32 24.54
N ARG A 103 -4.65 28.40 25.52
CA ARG A 103 -5.68 28.22 26.56
C ARG A 103 -7.08 28.04 25.98
N ILE A 104 -7.20 27.29 24.90
CA ILE A 104 -8.50 26.97 24.29
C ILE A 104 -9.35 26.22 25.34
N PRO A 105 -10.55 26.74 25.69
CA PRO A 105 -11.35 26.21 26.78
C PRO A 105 -11.84 24.79 26.46
N ALA A 106 -12.08 24.01 27.51
CA ALA A 106 -12.74 22.71 27.39
C ALA A 106 -14.17 22.86 26.84
N PRO A 107 -14.69 21.87 26.11
CA PRO A 107 -16.08 21.88 25.64
C PRO A 107 -17.07 21.62 26.78
N THR A 108 -18.24 22.21 26.65
CA THR A 108 -19.40 21.93 27.49
C THR A 108 -19.98 20.55 27.18
N GLN A 109 -20.82 20.02 28.08
CA GLN A 109 -21.44 18.71 27.87
C GLN A 109 -22.32 18.67 26.61
N SER A 110 -23.03 19.77 26.29
CA SER A 110 -23.84 19.87 25.08
C SER A 110 -22.99 19.80 23.81
N GLU A 111 -21.86 20.49 23.79
CA GLU A 111 -20.93 20.47 22.63
C GLU A 111 -20.32 19.09 22.42
N LYS A 112 -20.00 18.37 23.50
CA LYS A 112 -19.55 16.97 23.40
C LYS A 112 -20.61 16.06 22.79
N VAL A 113 -21.87 16.22 23.20
CA VAL A 113 -22.99 15.44 22.65
C VAL A 113 -23.19 15.73 21.16
N GLU A 114 -23.09 17.00 20.76
CA GLU A 114 -23.20 17.41 19.37
C GLU A 114 -22.05 16.85 18.52
N HIS A 115 -20.82 16.96 19.00
CA HIS A 115 -19.64 16.40 18.32
C HIS A 115 -19.78 14.87 18.16
N ILE A 116 -20.19 14.14 19.21
CA ILE A 116 -20.42 12.69 19.14
C ILE A 116 -21.45 12.32 18.06
N ARG A 117 -22.52 13.11 17.90
CA ARG A 117 -23.52 12.86 16.87
C ARG A 117 -22.99 13.02 15.45
N GLY A 118 -21.93 13.82 15.26
CA GLY A 118 -21.27 14.02 13.97
C GLY A 118 -20.20 12.98 13.62
N LEU A 119 -19.80 12.11 14.56
CA LEU A 119 -18.73 11.14 14.34
C LEU A 119 -19.17 9.99 13.42
N ARG A 120 -18.37 9.70 12.39
CA ARG A 120 -18.69 8.66 11.39
C ARG A 120 -18.83 7.27 12.02
N ARG A 121 -18.09 6.99 13.10
CA ARG A 121 -18.20 5.72 13.85
C ARG A 121 -19.61 5.44 14.37
N PHE A 122 -20.39 6.49 14.59
CA PHE A 122 -21.75 6.40 15.12
C PHE A 122 -22.80 6.82 14.08
N ALA A 123 -22.44 6.83 12.79
CA ALA A 123 -23.38 7.08 11.70
C ALA A 123 -23.94 5.77 11.15
N GLY A 124 -25.26 5.69 11.00
CA GLY A 124 -25.98 4.60 10.34
C GLY A 124 -25.78 4.59 8.82
N GLN A 125 -26.44 3.66 8.12
CA GLN A 125 -26.36 3.54 6.65
C GLN A 125 -26.92 4.77 5.93
N ASP A 126 -27.84 5.49 6.57
CA ASP A 126 -28.42 6.76 6.14
C ASP A 126 -27.55 7.99 6.51
N GLY A 127 -26.42 7.77 7.19
CA GLY A 127 -25.52 8.82 7.65
C GLY A 127 -25.98 9.54 8.92
N GLN A 128 -27.09 9.12 9.55
CA GLN A 128 -27.62 9.72 10.78
C GLN A 128 -27.05 9.05 12.03
N PHE A 129 -27.10 9.72 13.17
CA PHE A 129 -26.58 9.16 14.43
C PHE A 129 -27.34 7.90 14.86
N ASP A 130 -26.60 6.81 15.08
CA ASP A 130 -27.08 5.53 15.59
C ASP A 130 -26.71 5.35 17.07
N ALA A 131 -27.73 5.45 17.92
CA ALA A 131 -27.57 5.26 19.36
C ALA A 131 -27.17 3.83 19.75
N ALA A 132 -27.59 2.81 18.99
CA ALA A 132 -27.22 1.42 19.25
C ALA A 132 -25.74 1.19 18.92
N ALA A 133 -25.23 1.75 17.82
CA ALA A 133 -23.81 1.72 17.49
C ALA A 133 -22.94 2.38 18.57
N TYR A 134 -23.37 3.54 19.09
CA TYR A 134 -22.69 4.20 20.20
C TYR A 134 -22.67 3.35 21.48
N GLN A 135 -23.80 2.75 21.85
CA GLN A 135 -23.88 1.89 23.04
C GLN A 135 -23.03 0.61 22.89
N ALA A 136 -23.08 -0.04 21.73
CA ALA A 136 -22.27 -1.21 21.44
C ALA A 136 -20.77 -0.88 21.49
N PHE A 137 -20.36 0.25 20.92
CA PHE A 137 -18.98 0.73 21.01
C PHE A 137 -18.55 0.93 22.47
N ARG A 138 -19.36 1.64 23.28
CA ARG A 138 -19.05 1.82 24.71
C ARG A 138 -18.90 0.50 25.47
N GLN A 139 -19.74 -0.49 25.17
CA GLN A 139 -19.69 -1.81 25.80
C GLN A 139 -18.49 -2.65 25.34
N SER A 140 -18.01 -2.43 24.12
CA SER A 140 -16.85 -3.16 23.57
C SER A 140 -15.50 -2.72 24.15
N LEU A 141 -15.44 -1.55 24.80
CA LEU A 141 -14.17 -0.97 25.24
C LEU A 141 -13.78 -1.39 26.66
N PRO A 142 -12.48 -1.66 26.90
CA PRO A 142 -11.95 -1.89 28.24
C PRO A 142 -12.22 -0.69 29.18
N ALA A 143 -12.42 -0.94 30.47
CA ALA A 143 -12.77 0.09 31.46
C ALA A 143 -11.75 1.25 31.51
N VAL A 144 -10.46 0.97 31.32
CA VAL A 144 -9.40 1.98 31.25
C VAL A 144 -9.64 2.94 30.08
N VAL A 145 -9.97 2.42 28.90
CA VAL A 145 -10.23 3.22 27.68
C VAL A 145 -11.52 4.04 27.83
N GLN A 146 -12.55 3.51 28.50
CA GLN A 146 -13.79 4.25 28.75
C GLN A 146 -13.58 5.55 29.53
N SER A 147 -12.59 5.58 30.45
CA SER A 147 -12.23 6.78 31.21
C SER A 147 -11.45 7.82 30.39
N GLU A 148 -10.84 7.40 29.28
CA GLU A 148 -10.02 8.26 28.42
C GLU A 148 -10.79 8.84 27.22
N ILE A 149 -11.89 8.20 26.78
CA ILE A 149 -12.71 8.67 25.65
C ILE A 149 -13.19 10.11 25.85
N ASP A 150 -13.67 10.46 27.05
CA ASP A 150 -14.15 11.81 27.32
C ASP A 150 -13.02 12.85 27.18
N ARG A 151 -11.80 12.49 27.59
CA ARG A 151 -10.61 13.32 27.40
C ARG A 151 -10.28 13.46 25.93
N VAL A 152 -10.24 12.37 25.16
CA VAL A 152 -9.89 12.40 23.73
C VAL A 152 -10.90 13.21 22.93
N ILE A 153 -12.20 13.02 23.18
CA ILE A 153 -13.27 13.84 22.58
C ILE A 153 -13.10 15.33 22.96
N SER A 154 -12.78 15.61 24.22
CA SER A 154 -12.52 16.99 24.66
C SER A 154 -11.32 17.60 23.96
N ASP A 155 -10.24 16.84 23.79
CA ASP A 155 -9.02 17.25 23.09
C ASP A 155 -9.31 17.48 21.59
N ASP A 156 -10.08 16.60 20.95
CA ASP A 156 -10.43 16.71 19.53
C ASP A 156 -11.28 17.96 19.25
N ILE A 157 -12.27 18.26 20.10
CA ILE A 157 -13.06 19.51 19.97
C ILE A 157 -12.17 20.75 20.17
N ARG A 158 -11.20 20.69 21.08
CA ARG A 158 -10.24 21.80 21.28
C ARG A 158 -9.31 21.96 20.07
N ILE A 159 -8.92 20.87 19.44
CA ILE A 159 -8.14 20.86 18.19
C ILE A 159 -8.98 21.45 17.06
N GLU A 160 -10.26 21.10 16.92
CA GLU A 160 -11.17 21.71 15.92
C GLU A 160 -11.32 23.22 16.13
N ARG A 161 -11.46 23.67 17.39
CA ARG A 161 -11.47 25.09 17.76
C ARG A 161 -10.16 25.78 17.39
N LEU A 162 -9.03 25.12 17.65
CA LEU A 162 -7.72 25.64 17.24
C LEU A 162 -7.64 25.80 15.72
N HIS A 163 -8.03 24.78 14.97
CA HIS A 163 -8.04 24.84 13.52
C HIS A 163 -8.91 25.99 13.02
N THR A 164 -10.10 26.18 13.61
CA THR A 164 -11.00 27.29 13.29
C THR A 164 -10.34 28.64 13.59
N LEU A 165 -9.72 28.78 14.76
CA LEU A 165 -9.02 29.99 15.18
C LEU A 165 -7.86 30.35 14.24
N LEU A 166 -7.04 29.36 13.88
CA LEU A 166 -5.90 29.55 12.98
C LEU A 166 -6.31 29.78 11.52
N SER A 167 -7.42 29.16 11.09
CA SER A 167 -7.92 29.31 9.72
C SER A 167 -8.43 30.73 9.45
N GLY A 168 -8.95 31.40 10.49
CA GLY A 168 -9.56 32.71 10.36
C GLY A 168 -10.69 32.70 9.32
N PRO A 169 -10.98 33.86 8.68
CA PRO A 169 -11.95 33.91 7.58
C PRO A 169 -11.43 33.26 6.29
N GLY A 170 -10.14 32.91 6.22
CA GLY A 170 -9.45 32.62 4.96
C GLY A 170 -9.28 33.86 4.08
N TYR A 171 -8.33 33.80 3.16
CA TYR A 171 -8.13 34.84 2.16
C TYR A 171 -8.08 34.18 0.79
N VAL A 172 -8.87 34.69 -0.14
CA VAL A 172 -8.93 34.21 -1.53
C VAL A 172 -8.82 35.40 -2.45
N LEU A 173 -8.11 35.26 -3.56
CA LEU A 173 -8.02 36.32 -4.56
C LEU A 173 -9.30 36.32 -5.42
N PRO A 174 -9.83 37.49 -5.82
CA PRO A 174 -10.94 37.56 -6.76
C PRO A 174 -10.69 36.84 -8.09
N ALA A 175 -9.43 36.68 -8.49
CA ALA A 175 -9.05 35.90 -9.67
C ALA A 175 -9.34 34.40 -9.47
N ASP A 176 -9.06 33.84 -8.29
CA ASP A 176 -9.28 32.42 -8.00
C ASP A 176 -10.77 32.07 -8.02
N VAL A 177 -11.60 32.94 -7.42
CA VAL A 177 -13.06 32.76 -7.40
C VAL A 177 -13.63 32.81 -8.82
N ARG A 178 -13.20 33.79 -9.62
CA ARG A 178 -13.60 33.91 -11.03
C ARG A 178 -13.19 32.69 -11.83
N GLN A 179 -11.94 32.23 -11.68
CA GLN A 179 -11.46 31.05 -12.40
C GLN A 179 -12.29 29.80 -12.05
N ILE A 180 -12.58 29.57 -10.77
CA ILE A 180 -13.38 28.42 -10.34
C ILE A 180 -14.81 28.50 -10.90
N LEU A 181 -15.43 29.68 -10.87
CA LEU A 181 -16.76 29.88 -11.48
C LEU A 181 -16.71 29.64 -12.99
N GLU A 182 -15.77 30.27 -13.70
CA GLU A 182 -15.60 30.08 -15.14
C GLU A 182 -15.36 28.61 -15.50
N GLU A 183 -14.61 27.86 -14.71
CA GLU A 183 -14.38 26.43 -14.97
C GLU A 183 -15.61 25.57 -14.68
N GLN A 184 -16.29 25.81 -13.56
CA GLN A 184 -17.35 24.92 -13.07
C GLN A 184 -18.74 25.27 -13.62
N ASP A 185 -19.02 26.56 -13.78
CA ASP A 185 -20.36 27.11 -14.00
C ASP A 185 -20.52 27.73 -15.41
N THR A 186 -19.49 27.67 -16.27
CA THR A 186 -19.68 27.98 -17.70
C THR A 186 -20.68 27.00 -18.29
N VAL A 187 -21.70 27.55 -18.95
CA VAL A 187 -22.72 26.78 -19.65
C VAL A 187 -22.24 26.53 -21.08
N TRP A 188 -22.17 25.26 -21.44
CA TRP A 188 -21.67 24.78 -22.73
C TRP A 188 -22.79 24.17 -23.56
N THR A 189 -22.78 24.48 -24.86
CA THR A 189 -23.38 23.63 -25.89
C THR A 189 -22.29 23.21 -26.84
N ILE A 190 -22.08 21.91 -26.99
CA ILE A 190 -20.99 21.34 -27.78
C ILE A 190 -21.50 20.30 -28.76
N ASP A 191 -20.79 20.17 -29.87
CA ASP A 191 -20.92 19.04 -30.77
C ASP A 191 -19.63 18.22 -30.73
N ILE A 192 -19.75 16.91 -30.81
CA ILE A 192 -18.65 15.97 -30.66
C ILE A 192 -18.61 15.10 -31.90
N ALA A 193 -17.45 15.03 -32.55
CA ALA A 193 -17.15 14.07 -33.60
C ALA A 193 -16.22 12.99 -33.02
N SER A 194 -16.72 11.77 -32.94
CA SER A 194 -16.00 10.59 -32.47
C SER A 194 -15.55 9.75 -33.66
N ILE A 195 -14.27 9.79 -33.97
CA ILE A 195 -13.65 9.05 -35.07
C ILE A 195 -13.27 7.65 -34.58
N ASP A 196 -13.70 6.62 -35.29
CA ASP A 196 -13.36 5.23 -34.98
C ASP A 196 -11.93 4.92 -35.43
N ARG A 197 -11.03 4.64 -34.47
CA ARG A 197 -9.62 4.33 -34.76
C ARG A 197 -9.48 3.05 -35.58
N ALA A 198 -10.38 2.07 -35.42
CA ALA A 198 -10.33 0.81 -36.14
C ALA A 198 -10.64 0.97 -37.63
N SER A 199 -11.38 2.02 -38.01
CA SER A 199 -11.62 2.37 -39.41
C SER A 199 -10.40 2.97 -40.11
N PHE A 200 -9.40 3.45 -39.35
CA PHE A 200 -8.17 4.03 -39.90
C PHE A 200 -7.07 2.97 -40.06
N THR A 201 -6.91 2.47 -41.28
CA THR A 201 -5.98 1.38 -41.64
C THR A 201 -4.84 1.86 -42.56
N PRO A 202 -3.96 2.77 -42.10
CA PRO A 202 -2.86 3.24 -42.94
C PRO A 202 -1.87 2.10 -43.22
N ALA A 203 -1.38 2.04 -44.46
CA ALA A 203 -0.29 1.16 -44.83
C ALA A 203 1.03 1.72 -44.28
N VAL A 204 1.57 1.09 -43.25
CA VAL A 204 2.89 1.41 -42.70
C VAL A 204 3.82 0.26 -43.07
N THR A 205 4.81 0.55 -43.92
CA THR A 205 5.85 -0.40 -44.32
C THR A 205 7.20 0.11 -43.78
N PRO A 206 7.64 -0.37 -42.61
CA PRO A 206 8.90 0.09 -42.02
C PRO A 206 10.07 -0.26 -42.93
N THR A 207 10.94 0.71 -43.21
CA THR A 207 12.21 0.43 -43.88
C THR A 207 13.25 -0.07 -42.86
N GLY A 208 14.33 -0.69 -43.35
CA GLY A 208 15.44 -1.08 -42.47
C GLY A 208 16.05 0.11 -41.70
N ALA A 209 16.12 1.28 -42.33
CA ALA A 209 16.61 2.51 -41.72
C ALA A 209 15.66 3.02 -40.62
N ASP A 210 14.35 2.97 -40.85
CA ASP A 210 13.35 3.39 -39.85
C ASP A 210 13.45 2.55 -38.56
N ILE A 211 13.57 1.22 -38.73
CA ILE A 211 13.69 0.28 -37.62
C ILE A 211 14.99 0.55 -36.84
N GLU A 212 16.10 0.76 -37.54
CA GLU A 212 17.40 1.05 -36.92
C GLU A 212 17.38 2.36 -36.14
N ASP A 213 16.84 3.43 -36.72
CA ASP A 213 16.71 4.73 -36.05
C ASP A 213 15.77 4.66 -34.85
N TYR A 214 14.66 3.93 -34.97
CA TYR A 214 13.74 3.72 -33.86
C TYR A 214 14.40 2.95 -32.72
N PHE A 215 15.15 1.89 -33.03
CA PHE A 215 15.91 1.12 -32.03
C PHE A 215 16.95 1.98 -31.30
N LYS A 216 17.72 2.81 -32.02
CA LYS A 216 18.72 3.71 -31.42
C LYS A 216 18.10 4.75 -30.49
N LYS A 217 16.93 5.29 -30.84
CA LYS A 217 16.21 6.28 -30.02
C LYS A 217 15.48 5.67 -28.82
N ASN A 218 15.24 4.35 -28.86
CA ASN A 218 14.42 3.64 -27.87
C ASN A 218 15.14 2.44 -27.24
N THR A 219 16.47 2.40 -27.26
CA THR A 219 17.26 1.23 -26.83
C THR A 219 16.90 0.76 -25.43
N PHE A 220 16.61 1.70 -24.52
CA PHE A 220 16.19 1.40 -23.14
C PHE A 220 14.93 0.51 -23.04
N ARG A 221 14.05 0.53 -24.05
CA ARG A 221 12.81 -0.29 -24.09
C ARG A 221 13.09 -1.75 -24.44
N TYR A 222 14.27 -2.02 -25.00
CA TYR A 222 14.68 -3.32 -25.50
C TYR A 222 15.75 -3.97 -24.62
N THR A 223 16.27 -3.27 -23.62
CA THR A 223 17.25 -3.81 -22.67
C THR A 223 16.77 -5.15 -22.12
N ILE A 224 17.62 -6.17 -22.27
CA ILE A 224 17.36 -7.49 -21.72
C ILE A 224 17.70 -7.42 -20.24
N ALA A 225 16.67 -7.58 -19.40
CA ALA A 225 16.80 -7.61 -17.97
C ALA A 225 17.82 -8.68 -17.52
N PRO A 226 18.51 -8.47 -16.37
CA PRO A 226 19.41 -9.47 -15.86
C PRO A 226 18.65 -10.79 -15.62
N LYS A 227 19.32 -11.90 -15.89
CA LYS A 227 18.80 -13.24 -15.63
C LYS A 227 19.68 -13.95 -14.63
N VAL A 228 19.07 -14.81 -13.83
CA VAL A 228 19.81 -15.70 -12.94
C VAL A 228 19.64 -17.13 -13.42
N ASN A 229 20.75 -17.86 -13.48
CA ASN A 229 20.76 -19.30 -13.67
C ASN A 229 20.92 -19.95 -12.30
N VAL A 230 19.92 -20.70 -11.89
CA VAL A 230 19.92 -21.45 -10.64
C VAL A 230 19.50 -22.89 -10.90
N SER A 231 19.97 -23.78 -10.05
CA SER A 231 19.39 -25.11 -9.87
C SER A 231 18.67 -25.14 -8.52
N TYR A 232 17.91 -26.20 -8.23
CA TYR A 232 17.19 -26.30 -6.97
C TYR A 232 17.11 -27.73 -6.44
N ALA A 233 17.08 -27.85 -5.12
CA ALA A 233 16.72 -29.07 -4.42
C ALA A 233 15.25 -28.97 -4.00
N GLU A 234 14.44 -29.90 -4.44
CA GLU A 234 13.01 -29.99 -4.15
C GLU A 234 12.74 -30.95 -3.00
N PHE A 235 11.95 -30.48 -2.03
CA PHE A 235 11.43 -31.23 -0.89
C PHE A 235 9.93 -31.41 -1.10
N PRO A 236 9.51 -32.50 -1.76
CA PRO A 236 8.14 -32.65 -2.22
C PRO A 236 7.18 -32.82 -1.04
N LEU A 237 6.05 -32.12 -1.11
CA LEU A 237 5.03 -32.12 -0.06
C LEU A 237 4.49 -33.54 0.21
N GLY A 238 4.42 -34.39 -0.81
CA GLY A 238 4.01 -35.80 -0.66
C GLY A 238 4.89 -36.60 0.31
N ALA A 239 6.20 -36.38 0.31
CA ALA A 239 7.12 -37.03 1.25
C ALA A 239 6.93 -36.50 2.69
N ALA A 240 6.64 -35.20 2.83
CA ALA A 240 6.33 -34.59 4.11
C ALA A 240 5.00 -35.08 4.68
N PHE A 241 3.96 -35.26 3.84
CA PHE A 241 2.66 -35.81 4.24
C PHE A 241 2.77 -37.22 4.87
N ALA A 242 3.66 -38.06 4.35
CA ALA A 242 3.91 -39.38 4.92
C ALA A 242 4.52 -39.33 6.34
N SER A 243 5.11 -38.20 6.72
CA SER A 243 5.75 -37.98 8.02
C SER A 243 4.86 -37.23 9.02
N VAL A 244 3.67 -36.78 8.61
CA VAL A 244 2.72 -36.09 9.48
C VAL A 244 2.08 -37.07 10.46
N ARG A 245 2.25 -36.81 11.76
CA ARG A 245 1.57 -37.59 12.80
C ARG A 245 0.06 -37.31 12.79
N PRO A 246 -0.79 -38.31 13.12
CA PRO A 246 -2.23 -38.08 13.28
C PRO A 246 -2.52 -36.97 14.29
N ALA A 247 -3.43 -36.06 13.93
CA ALA A 247 -3.81 -34.95 14.79
C ALA A 247 -4.68 -35.44 15.96
N THR A 248 -4.46 -34.89 17.16
CA THR A 248 -5.37 -35.17 18.28
C THR A 248 -6.64 -34.32 18.18
N PRO A 249 -7.77 -34.75 18.78
CA PRO A 249 -9.01 -33.96 18.78
C PRO A 249 -8.82 -32.54 19.32
N GLU A 250 -7.96 -32.36 20.33
CA GLU A 250 -7.65 -31.07 20.93
C GLU A 250 -6.88 -30.17 19.96
N GLN A 251 -5.94 -30.71 19.19
CA GLN A 251 -5.16 -29.97 18.20
C GLN A 251 -6.04 -29.47 17.05
N LEU A 252 -6.94 -30.33 16.55
CA LEU A 252 -7.88 -29.94 15.50
C LEU A 252 -8.85 -28.86 15.99
N ARG A 253 -9.30 -28.96 17.24
CA ARG A 253 -10.18 -27.95 17.82
C ARG A 253 -9.47 -26.61 18.01
N ALA A 254 -8.26 -26.60 18.56
CA ALA A 254 -7.45 -25.40 18.69
C ALA A 254 -7.12 -24.76 17.33
N PHE A 255 -6.88 -25.59 16.30
CA PHE A 255 -6.62 -25.11 14.93
C PHE A 255 -7.84 -24.42 14.31
N TYR A 256 -9.04 -24.96 14.53
CA TYR A 256 -10.29 -24.33 14.11
C TYR A 256 -10.58 -23.04 14.89
N ASP A 257 -10.48 -23.08 16.23
CA ASP A 257 -10.78 -21.95 17.10
C ASP A 257 -9.87 -20.74 16.85
N ALA A 258 -8.64 -20.97 16.38
CA ALA A 258 -7.70 -19.91 16.01
C ALA A 258 -8.13 -19.11 14.76
N ASN A 259 -8.88 -19.71 13.82
CA ASN A 259 -9.31 -19.07 12.58
C ASN A 259 -10.62 -19.67 12.02
N PRO A 260 -11.76 -19.51 12.70
CA PRO A 260 -13.02 -20.15 12.31
C PRO A 260 -13.54 -19.68 10.94
N ALA A 261 -13.24 -18.44 10.55
CA ALA A 261 -13.65 -17.87 9.26
C ALA A 261 -13.03 -18.58 8.03
N ARG A 262 -11.94 -19.36 8.21
CA ARG A 262 -11.31 -20.13 7.12
C ARG A 262 -12.09 -21.38 6.71
N PHE A 263 -13.07 -21.79 7.51
CA PHE A 263 -13.83 -23.03 7.32
C PHE A 263 -15.33 -22.73 7.20
N PRO A 264 -15.78 -22.11 6.08
CA PRO A 264 -17.19 -21.85 5.88
C PRO A 264 -17.99 -23.16 5.78
N GLN A 265 -19.20 -23.16 6.33
CA GLN A 265 -20.06 -24.33 6.24
C GLN A 265 -20.48 -24.61 4.79
N PRO A 266 -20.62 -25.88 4.38
CA PRO A 266 -21.12 -26.24 3.06
C PRO A 266 -22.52 -25.64 2.81
N ALA A 267 -22.77 -25.12 1.60
CA ALA A 267 -24.04 -24.48 1.24
C ALA A 267 -25.26 -25.41 1.32
N ASP A 268 -25.05 -26.72 1.19
CA ASP A 268 -26.08 -27.77 1.30
C ASP A 268 -26.26 -28.32 2.73
N ALA A 269 -25.65 -27.68 3.73
CA ALA A 269 -25.87 -28.05 5.12
C ALA A 269 -27.34 -27.76 5.50
N PRO A 270 -28.07 -28.71 6.11
CA PRO A 270 -29.43 -28.45 6.59
C PRO A 270 -29.39 -27.25 7.52
N LYS A 271 -30.27 -26.25 7.26
CA LYS A 271 -30.47 -25.09 8.16
C LYS A 271 -30.63 -25.64 9.56
N ALA A 272 -29.68 -25.33 10.43
CA ALA A 272 -29.62 -25.91 11.76
C ALA A 272 -30.94 -25.66 12.50
N GLU A 273 -31.43 -26.67 13.22
CA GLU A 273 -32.27 -26.40 14.39
C GLU A 273 -31.47 -25.43 15.27
N GLU A 274 -31.96 -24.21 15.40
CA GLU A 274 -31.36 -23.17 16.23
C GLU A 274 -31.36 -23.66 17.68
N SER A 275 -30.24 -24.23 18.11
CA SER A 275 -29.95 -24.35 19.54
C SER A 275 -29.82 -22.94 20.09
N THR A 276 -30.61 -22.61 21.12
CA THR A 276 -30.51 -21.34 21.84
C THR A 276 -29.25 -21.25 22.71
N ASP A 277 -28.45 -22.33 22.78
CA ASP A 277 -27.15 -22.37 23.44
C ASP A 277 -26.01 -22.13 22.42
N PRO A 278 -25.30 -20.98 22.50
CA PRO A 278 -24.21 -20.63 21.59
C PRO A 278 -23.08 -21.66 21.54
N LYS A 279 -22.85 -22.41 22.63
CA LYS A 279 -21.78 -23.41 22.70
C LYS A 279 -22.13 -24.67 21.93
N LEU A 280 -23.37 -25.14 22.05
CA LEU A 280 -23.87 -26.29 21.30
C LEU A 280 -23.88 -26.01 19.78
N ALA A 281 -24.26 -24.79 19.41
CA ALA A 281 -24.23 -24.34 18.01
C ALA A 281 -22.80 -24.34 17.44
N ALA A 282 -21.80 -23.88 18.21
CA ALA A 282 -20.40 -23.87 17.81
C ALA A 282 -19.81 -25.28 17.67
N ASP A 283 -20.15 -26.21 18.56
CA ASP A 283 -19.69 -27.61 18.50
C ASP A 283 -20.27 -28.34 17.28
N ALA A 284 -21.56 -28.14 17.00
CA ALA A 284 -22.20 -28.69 15.81
C ALA A 284 -21.63 -28.07 14.50
N ALA A 285 -21.24 -26.79 14.52
CA ALA A 285 -20.58 -26.15 13.39
C ALA A 285 -19.20 -26.77 13.10
N TYR A 286 -18.40 -26.99 14.15
CA TYR A 286 -17.09 -27.63 14.04
C TYR A 286 -17.17 -29.05 13.47
N GLU A 287 -18.11 -29.88 13.94
CA GLU A 287 -18.20 -31.27 13.49
C GLU A 287 -18.51 -31.36 11.98
N ARG A 288 -19.28 -30.42 11.42
CA ARG A 288 -19.58 -30.35 9.98
C ARG A 288 -18.35 -30.03 9.12
N VAL A 289 -17.40 -29.26 9.65
CA VAL A 289 -16.18 -28.87 8.92
C VAL A 289 -14.94 -29.64 9.37
N ARG A 290 -15.08 -30.57 10.32
CA ARG A 290 -13.97 -31.31 10.93
C ARG A 290 -13.04 -31.99 9.92
N SER A 291 -13.58 -32.58 8.86
CA SER A 291 -12.77 -33.21 7.79
C SER A 291 -11.96 -32.18 6.99
N GLN A 292 -12.52 -30.99 6.76
CA GLN A 292 -11.81 -29.87 6.12
C GLN A 292 -10.72 -29.32 7.04
N VAL A 293 -11.01 -29.18 8.33
CA VAL A 293 -10.06 -28.75 9.37
C VAL A 293 -8.91 -29.74 9.48
N GLU A 294 -9.18 -31.05 9.48
CA GLU A 294 -8.15 -32.09 9.52
C GLU A 294 -7.26 -32.05 8.27
N SER A 295 -7.85 -31.95 7.09
CA SER A 295 -7.10 -31.84 5.83
C SER A 295 -6.19 -30.59 5.82
N ALA A 296 -6.72 -29.43 6.21
CA ALA A 296 -5.97 -28.19 6.29
C ALA A 296 -4.86 -28.25 7.36
N TYR A 297 -5.13 -28.85 8.52
CA TYR A 297 -4.13 -29.05 9.57
C TYR A 297 -2.98 -29.94 9.07
N ARG A 298 -3.31 -31.07 8.43
CA ARG A 298 -2.30 -31.99 7.88
C ARG A 298 -1.47 -31.34 6.78
N ALA A 299 -2.10 -30.53 5.91
CA ALA A 299 -1.39 -29.78 4.89
C ALA A 299 -0.41 -28.77 5.50
N GLU A 300 -0.82 -28.06 6.55
CA GLU A 300 0.06 -27.11 7.24
C GLU A 300 1.22 -27.80 7.98
N GLN A 301 0.97 -28.94 8.65
CA GLN A 301 2.05 -29.73 9.25
C GLN A 301 3.01 -30.27 8.19
N ALA A 302 2.50 -30.75 7.06
CA ALA A 302 3.34 -31.21 5.95
C ALA A 302 4.22 -30.08 5.41
N MET A 303 3.67 -28.87 5.21
CA MET A 303 4.44 -27.69 4.80
C MET A 303 5.52 -27.31 5.81
N ARG A 304 5.23 -27.40 7.13
CA ARG A 304 6.22 -27.16 8.18
C ARG A 304 7.34 -28.20 8.14
N ILE A 305 7.01 -29.49 8.00
CA ILE A 305 7.99 -30.57 7.90
C ILE A 305 8.87 -30.40 6.65
N ALA A 306 8.27 -30.07 5.50
CA ALA A 306 9.02 -29.81 4.26
C ALA A 306 9.95 -28.60 4.43
N GLY A 307 9.48 -27.52 5.06
CA GLY A 307 10.29 -26.34 5.38
C GLY A 307 11.45 -26.64 6.32
N GLN A 308 11.21 -27.44 7.37
CA GLN A 308 12.25 -27.89 8.30
C GLN A 308 13.29 -28.75 7.59
N ALA A 309 12.86 -29.75 6.83
CA ALA A 309 13.78 -30.62 6.08
C ALA A 309 14.67 -29.82 5.10
N ALA A 310 14.09 -28.82 4.43
CA ALA A 310 14.82 -27.92 3.54
C ALA A 310 15.80 -27.01 4.30
N SER A 311 15.42 -26.49 5.46
CA SER A 311 16.29 -25.69 6.32
C SER A 311 17.45 -26.51 6.87
N ASP A 312 17.18 -27.72 7.38
CA ASP A 312 18.18 -28.63 7.91
C ASP A 312 19.16 -29.05 6.81
N PHE A 313 18.66 -29.28 5.59
CA PHE A 313 19.49 -29.52 4.42
C PHE A 313 20.41 -28.34 4.10
N ALA A 314 19.88 -27.10 4.11
CA ALA A 314 20.67 -25.90 3.83
C ALA A 314 21.79 -25.71 4.85
N VAL A 315 21.51 -25.98 6.14
CA VAL A 315 22.52 -25.96 7.22
C VAL A 315 23.56 -27.06 7.03
N ALA A 316 23.14 -28.31 6.82
CA ALA A 316 24.06 -29.43 6.62
C ALA A 316 24.95 -29.23 5.38
N LEU A 317 24.41 -28.62 4.33
CA LEU A 317 25.16 -28.28 3.13
C LEU A 317 26.21 -27.19 3.41
N PHE A 318 25.85 -26.17 4.19
CA PHE A 318 26.79 -25.14 4.62
C PHE A 318 27.93 -25.71 5.46
N ASP A 319 27.62 -26.54 6.46
CA ASP A 319 28.60 -27.15 7.36
C ASP A 319 29.55 -28.13 6.65
N SER A 320 29.02 -28.91 5.71
CA SER A 320 29.82 -29.88 4.95
C SER A 320 30.65 -29.26 3.83
N GLY A 321 30.26 -28.07 3.35
CA GLY A 321 30.85 -27.45 2.17
C GLY A 321 30.68 -28.27 0.88
N ALA A 322 29.73 -29.22 0.86
CA ALA A 322 29.51 -30.09 -0.29
C ALA A 322 29.05 -29.27 -1.51
N LYS A 323 29.54 -29.62 -2.69
CA LYS A 323 29.23 -28.91 -3.94
C LYS A 323 28.32 -29.75 -4.84
N PRO A 324 27.38 -29.13 -5.58
CA PRO A 324 26.62 -29.83 -6.61
C PRO A 324 27.51 -30.66 -7.53
N GLY A 325 27.09 -31.89 -7.83
CA GLY A 325 27.84 -32.85 -8.66
C GLY A 325 28.90 -33.69 -7.93
N THR A 326 29.11 -33.48 -6.63
CA THR A 326 30.01 -34.33 -5.82
C THR A 326 29.24 -35.49 -5.17
N LYS A 327 29.93 -36.60 -4.85
CA LYS A 327 29.33 -37.72 -4.11
C LYS A 327 28.74 -37.27 -2.77
N ALA A 328 29.44 -36.40 -2.03
CA ALA A 328 28.98 -35.87 -0.75
C ALA A 328 27.64 -35.12 -0.87
N PHE A 329 27.44 -34.37 -1.96
CA PHE A 329 26.18 -33.69 -2.23
C PHE A 329 25.06 -34.67 -2.57
N SER A 330 25.33 -35.70 -3.37
CA SER A 330 24.37 -36.75 -3.67
C SER A 330 23.95 -37.54 -2.43
N ASP A 331 24.89 -37.85 -1.53
CA ASP A 331 24.61 -38.51 -0.25
C ASP A 331 23.72 -37.61 0.62
N LEU A 332 24.01 -36.30 0.70
CA LEU A 332 23.23 -35.33 1.48
C LEU A 332 21.79 -35.16 0.94
N LEU A 333 21.62 -35.10 -0.38
CA LEU A 333 20.28 -35.12 -1.00
C LEU A 333 19.50 -36.38 -0.65
N PHE A 334 20.15 -37.55 -0.67
CA PHE A 334 19.53 -38.82 -0.33
C PHE A 334 19.10 -38.87 1.13
N ASP A 335 19.96 -38.48 2.06
CA ASP A 335 19.68 -38.46 3.50
C ASP A 335 18.49 -37.55 3.85
N HIS A 336 18.37 -36.43 3.13
CA HIS A 336 17.28 -35.47 3.31
C HIS A 336 16.07 -35.70 2.39
N LYS A 337 16.06 -36.79 1.60
CA LYS A 337 14.99 -37.14 0.64
C LYS A 337 14.66 -36.02 -0.36
N ALA A 338 15.68 -35.25 -0.74
CA ALA A 338 15.56 -34.13 -1.65
C ALA A 338 15.89 -34.55 -3.09
N THR A 339 15.28 -33.89 -4.07
CA THR A 339 15.55 -34.13 -5.50
C THR A 339 16.19 -32.90 -6.13
N TYR A 340 17.36 -33.05 -6.75
CA TYR A 340 18.02 -31.96 -7.46
C TYR A 340 17.50 -31.81 -8.90
N ARG A 341 17.23 -30.58 -9.33
CA ARG A 341 16.73 -30.23 -10.67
C ARG A 341 17.34 -28.91 -11.14
N GLU A 342 17.39 -28.73 -12.45
CA GLU A 342 17.85 -27.50 -13.10
C GLU A 342 16.67 -26.75 -13.73
N VAL A 343 16.78 -25.44 -13.83
CA VAL A 343 15.81 -24.59 -14.56
C VAL A 343 16.50 -23.67 -15.55
N PRO A 344 15.82 -23.25 -16.64
CA PRO A 344 16.34 -22.22 -17.53
C PRO A 344 16.63 -20.91 -16.79
N ALA A 345 17.62 -20.15 -17.27
CA ALA A 345 17.91 -18.83 -16.71
C ALA A 345 16.72 -17.89 -16.90
N PHE A 346 16.32 -17.21 -15.83
CA PHE A 346 15.09 -16.42 -15.81
C PHE A 346 15.29 -15.01 -15.27
N ALA A 347 14.42 -14.10 -15.71
CA ALA A 347 14.37 -12.72 -15.23
C ALA A 347 13.51 -12.61 -13.97
N GLU A 348 13.70 -11.57 -13.17
CA GLU A 348 12.99 -11.38 -11.89
C GLU A 348 11.45 -11.45 -12.02
N ASN A 349 10.91 -11.00 -13.16
CA ASN A 349 9.47 -10.97 -13.45
C ASN A 349 8.96 -12.18 -14.26
N ASP A 350 9.81 -13.16 -14.55
CA ASP A 350 9.50 -14.30 -15.44
C ASP A 350 9.98 -15.62 -14.83
N VAL A 351 9.52 -15.92 -13.62
CA VAL A 351 9.94 -17.12 -12.88
C VAL A 351 9.36 -18.38 -13.55
N PRO A 352 10.17 -19.42 -13.82
CA PRO A 352 9.70 -20.66 -14.44
C PRO A 352 8.63 -21.38 -13.62
N VAL A 353 7.60 -21.87 -14.30
CA VAL A 353 6.46 -22.60 -13.71
C VAL A 353 6.86 -23.93 -13.05
N GLU A 354 8.05 -24.43 -13.40
CA GLU A 354 8.71 -25.58 -12.77
C GLU A 354 9.03 -25.32 -11.30
N LEU A 355 9.36 -24.07 -10.94
CA LEU A 355 9.62 -23.66 -9.56
C LEU A 355 8.32 -23.42 -8.79
N THR A 356 7.34 -22.77 -9.40
CA THR A 356 6.03 -22.50 -8.77
C THR A 356 4.99 -22.01 -9.79
N GLY A 357 3.71 -22.38 -9.59
CA GLY A 357 2.56 -21.73 -10.25
C GLY A 357 1.96 -20.57 -9.45
N ASP A 358 2.32 -20.42 -8.17
CA ASP A 358 1.83 -19.36 -7.28
C ASP A 358 2.61 -18.03 -7.47
N PRO A 359 1.94 -16.92 -7.84
CA PRO A 359 2.57 -15.60 -7.97
C PRO A 359 3.22 -15.06 -6.68
N ARG A 360 2.74 -15.48 -5.49
CA ARG A 360 3.36 -15.04 -4.22
C ARG A 360 4.71 -15.73 -4.01
N ALA A 361 4.74 -17.06 -4.14
CA ALA A 361 5.98 -17.82 -4.10
C ALA A 361 6.94 -17.38 -5.21
N ALA A 362 6.45 -17.07 -6.42
CA ALA A 362 7.28 -16.60 -7.53
C ALA A 362 8.10 -15.35 -7.15
N ARG A 363 7.46 -14.36 -6.52
CA ARG A 363 8.16 -13.15 -6.05
C ARG A 363 9.24 -13.45 -4.99
N GLN A 364 8.96 -14.37 -4.07
CA GLN A 364 9.95 -14.77 -3.06
C GLN A 364 11.13 -15.52 -3.68
N ILE A 365 10.85 -16.41 -4.63
CA ILE A 365 11.86 -17.17 -5.38
C ILE A 365 12.73 -16.23 -6.20
N ALA A 366 12.14 -15.28 -6.92
CA ALA A 366 12.87 -14.26 -7.66
C ALA A 366 13.80 -13.46 -6.73
N ALA A 367 13.26 -12.91 -5.64
CA ALA A 367 14.04 -12.13 -4.68
C ALA A 367 15.23 -12.92 -4.10
N GLN A 368 15.01 -14.19 -3.73
CA GLN A 368 16.08 -15.06 -3.23
C GLN A 368 17.09 -15.38 -4.32
N ALA A 369 16.66 -15.81 -5.50
CA ALA A 369 17.53 -16.18 -6.62
C ALA A 369 18.46 -15.03 -7.03
N PHE A 370 17.92 -13.81 -7.15
CA PHE A 370 18.69 -12.62 -7.51
C PHE A 370 19.58 -12.09 -6.36
N SER A 371 19.34 -12.52 -5.11
CA SER A 371 20.25 -12.24 -3.99
C SER A 371 21.46 -13.19 -3.93
N LEU A 372 21.46 -14.25 -4.76
CA LEU A 372 22.56 -15.21 -4.81
C LEU A 372 23.71 -14.73 -5.71
N GLY A 373 24.91 -15.20 -5.40
CA GLY A 373 26.13 -14.87 -6.12
C GLY A 373 27.31 -15.72 -5.65
N GLU A 374 28.54 -15.29 -5.97
CA GLU A 374 29.74 -16.03 -5.56
C GLU A 374 29.89 -16.13 -4.04
N ASP A 375 29.49 -15.08 -3.31
CA ASP A 375 29.53 -14.99 -1.84
C ASP A 375 28.35 -15.71 -1.17
N ARG A 376 27.21 -15.81 -1.85
CA ARG A 376 25.99 -16.47 -1.36
C ARG A 376 25.48 -17.45 -2.41
N ARG A 377 26.04 -18.66 -2.42
CA ARG A 377 25.74 -19.66 -3.47
C ARG A 377 24.45 -20.45 -3.24
N VAL A 378 23.89 -20.39 -2.05
CA VAL A 378 22.73 -21.19 -1.63
C VAL A 378 21.69 -20.27 -0.99
N SER A 379 20.41 -20.44 -1.34
CA SER A 379 19.32 -19.72 -0.68
C SER A 379 18.93 -20.37 0.63
N ASP A 380 18.14 -19.64 1.42
CA ASP A 380 17.38 -20.26 2.50
C ASP A 380 16.26 -21.15 1.92
N ALA A 381 15.60 -21.92 2.78
CA ALA A 381 14.43 -22.71 2.40
C ALA A 381 13.27 -21.80 1.98
N ILE A 382 12.73 -22.04 0.79
CA ILE A 382 11.61 -21.29 0.22
C ILE A 382 10.40 -22.22 0.15
N GLN A 383 9.29 -21.80 0.76
CA GLN A 383 8.03 -22.55 0.68
C GLN A 383 7.34 -22.29 -0.66
N THR A 384 6.80 -23.36 -1.23
CA THR A 384 6.05 -23.38 -2.49
C THR A 384 4.77 -24.19 -2.30
N GLU A 385 3.86 -24.12 -3.27
CA GLU A 385 2.66 -24.98 -3.28
C GLU A 385 3.01 -26.49 -3.34
N ARG A 386 4.20 -26.85 -3.83
CA ARG A 386 4.66 -28.23 -4.03
C ARG A 386 5.49 -28.76 -2.86
N GLY A 387 5.71 -27.96 -1.82
CA GLY A 387 6.56 -28.29 -0.67
C GLY A 387 7.56 -27.17 -0.43
N SER A 388 8.84 -27.50 -0.34
CA SER A 388 9.90 -26.51 -0.15
C SER A 388 11.02 -26.68 -1.16
N ILE A 389 11.73 -25.61 -1.48
CA ILE A 389 12.90 -25.64 -2.36
C ILE A 389 14.08 -24.90 -1.72
N VAL A 390 15.29 -25.31 -2.09
CA VAL A 390 16.54 -24.60 -1.82
C VAL A 390 17.22 -24.34 -3.16
N LEU A 391 17.56 -23.09 -3.45
CA LEU A 391 18.16 -22.67 -4.71
C LEU A 391 19.69 -22.71 -4.61
N PHE A 392 20.33 -23.05 -5.74
CA PHE A 392 21.78 -23.04 -5.91
C PHE A 392 22.14 -22.11 -7.07
N TRP A 393 23.01 -21.15 -6.82
CA TRP A 393 23.48 -20.25 -7.84
C TRP A 393 24.47 -20.92 -8.77
N ASN A 394 24.19 -20.85 -10.08
CA ASN A 394 25.10 -21.30 -11.12
C ASN A 394 25.84 -20.11 -11.73
N SER A 395 25.09 -19.10 -12.19
CA SER A 395 25.65 -17.89 -12.80
C SER A 395 24.62 -16.75 -12.86
N THR A 396 25.08 -15.50 -12.87
CA THR A 396 24.24 -14.33 -13.17
C THR A 396 24.58 -13.80 -14.56
N ILE A 397 23.55 -13.62 -15.39
CA ILE A 397 23.65 -12.99 -16.70
C ILE A 397 23.28 -11.51 -16.50
N PRO A 398 24.24 -10.57 -16.67
CA PRO A 398 23.99 -9.16 -16.43
C PRO A 398 22.97 -8.59 -17.42
N SER A 399 22.36 -7.47 -17.04
CA SER A 399 21.58 -6.65 -17.96
C SER A 399 22.44 -6.26 -19.15
N ARG A 400 21.89 -6.36 -20.36
CA ARG A 400 22.60 -5.96 -21.58
C ARG A 400 21.66 -5.34 -22.59
N GLU A 401 22.23 -4.48 -23.43
CA GLU A 401 21.56 -4.01 -24.63
C GLU A 401 21.57 -5.14 -25.67
N PRO A 402 20.41 -5.49 -26.27
CA PRO A 402 20.38 -6.46 -27.34
C PRO A 402 20.99 -5.89 -28.63
N ALA A 403 21.44 -6.77 -29.52
CA ALA A 403 21.69 -6.35 -30.91
C ALA A 403 20.34 -6.16 -31.63
N LEU A 404 20.27 -5.26 -32.62
CA LEU A 404 19.03 -5.03 -33.36
C LEU A 404 18.44 -6.32 -33.94
N GLU A 405 19.28 -7.20 -34.49
CA GLU A 405 18.84 -8.48 -35.06
C GLU A 405 18.14 -9.41 -34.05
N GLU A 406 18.47 -9.32 -32.75
CA GLU A 406 17.84 -10.11 -31.68
C GLU A 406 16.41 -9.64 -31.39
N VAL A 407 16.12 -8.35 -31.59
CA VAL A 407 14.84 -7.71 -31.25
C VAL A 407 14.13 -7.09 -32.46
N ARG A 408 14.59 -7.37 -33.69
CA ARG A 408 14.18 -6.68 -34.91
C ARG A 408 12.67 -6.70 -35.12
N ASP A 409 12.05 -7.85 -34.94
CA ASP A 409 10.59 -8.02 -35.12
C ASP A 409 9.79 -7.21 -34.08
N ARG A 410 10.27 -7.18 -32.83
CA ARG A 410 9.67 -6.40 -31.75
C ARG A 410 9.81 -4.90 -32.01
N VAL A 411 10.98 -4.46 -32.44
CA VAL A 411 11.24 -3.06 -32.82
C VAL A 411 10.36 -2.65 -34.01
N ALA A 412 10.25 -3.50 -35.03
CA ALA A 412 9.41 -3.25 -36.19
C ALA A 412 7.92 -3.14 -35.83
N ALA A 413 7.43 -4.01 -34.94
CA ALA A 413 6.06 -3.93 -34.44
C ALA A 413 5.81 -2.64 -33.63
N ASP A 414 6.71 -2.30 -32.70
CA ASP A 414 6.61 -1.08 -31.90
C ASP A 414 6.69 0.19 -32.75
N TYR A 415 7.59 0.23 -33.73
CA TYR A 415 7.68 1.33 -34.69
C TYR A 415 6.39 1.47 -35.47
N THR A 416 5.87 0.37 -36.01
CA THR A 416 4.63 0.35 -36.80
C THR A 416 3.45 0.90 -35.98
N GLU A 417 3.35 0.49 -34.72
CA GLU A 417 2.31 0.96 -33.80
C GLU A 417 2.48 2.44 -33.46
N ASN A 418 3.71 2.88 -33.20
CA ASN A 418 4.01 4.29 -32.95
C ASN A 418 3.67 5.17 -34.17
N GLU A 419 4.04 4.72 -35.36
CA GLU A 419 3.77 5.43 -36.60
C GLU A 419 2.27 5.48 -36.91
N LYS A 420 1.55 4.38 -36.66
CA LYS A 420 0.08 4.36 -36.72
C LYS A 420 -0.55 5.38 -35.77
N ARG A 421 -0.03 5.56 -34.56
CA ARG A 421 -0.53 6.58 -33.61
C ARG A 421 -0.24 7.99 -34.13
N ARG A 422 0.98 8.25 -34.58
CA ARG A 422 1.40 9.53 -35.16
C ARG A 422 0.50 9.92 -36.35
N LEU A 423 0.33 9.01 -37.31
CA LEU A 423 -0.51 9.22 -38.49
C LEU A 423 -1.98 9.45 -38.12
N PHE A 424 -2.49 8.84 -37.06
CA PHE A 424 -3.85 9.10 -36.60
C PHE A 424 -3.98 10.51 -36.01
N THR A 425 -2.99 10.98 -35.26
CA THR A 425 -2.94 12.37 -34.79
C THR A 425 -2.90 13.36 -35.96
N ASP A 426 -2.07 13.12 -36.98
CA ASP A 426 -1.99 13.94 -38.19
C ASP A 426 -3.32 13.95 -38.97
N LEU A 427 -4.00 12.80 -39.03
CA LEU A 427 -5.35 12.70 -39.60
C LEU A 427 -6.34 13.57 -38.83
N GLY A 428 -6.29 13.54 -37.50
CA GLY A 428 -7.13 14.38 -36.65
C GLY A 428 -6.93 15.88 -36.91
N GLN A 429 -5.69 16.32 -37.16
CA GLN A 429 -5.40 17.70 -37.56
C GLN A 429 -6.00 18.04 -38.93
N THR A 430 -5.90 17.11 -39.89
CA THR A 430 -6.48 17.27 -41.23
C THR A 430 -8.01 17.37 -41.18
N ILE A 431 -8.67 16.47 -40.42
CA ILE A 431 -10.12 16.47 -40.24
C ILE A 431 -10.55 17.75 -39.53
N ARG A 432 -9.86 18.16 -38.46
CA ARG A 432 -10.14 19.42 -37.77
C ARG A 432 -10.11 20.62 -38.72
N ALA A 433 -9.04 20.78 -39.51
CA ALA A 433 -8.92 21.89 -40.45
C ALA A 433 -10.03 21.89 -41.51
N SER A 434 -10.42 20.70 -41.99
CA SER A 434 -11.55 20.55 -42.91
C SER A 434 -12.88 20.93 -42.26
N ILE A 435 -13.09 20.60 -40.99
CA ILE A 435 -14.29 20.99 -40.23
C ILE A 435 -14.32 22.51 -40.04
N GLU A 436 -13.21 23.12 -39.59
CA GLU A 436 -13.10 24.56 -39.38
C GLU A 436 -13.41 25.34 -40.68
N SER A 437 -12.86 24.92 -41.81
CA SER A 437 -13.15 25.52 -43.12
C SER A 437 -14.63 25.39 -43.52
N ALA A 438 -15.23 24.22 -43.27
CA ALA A 438 -16.64 23.99 -43.56
C ALA A 438 -17.57 24.83 -42.65
N LEU A 439 -17.23 24.98 -41.37
CA LEU A 439 -17.96 25.85 -40.43
C LEU A 439 -17.90 27.32 -40.86
N GLN A 440 -16.74 27.80 -41.33
CA GLN A 440 -16.59 29.16 -41.88
C GLN A 440 -17.45 29.37 -43.14
N SER A 441 -17.70 28.32 -43.92
CA SER A 441 -18.62 28.34 -45.07
C SER A 441 -20.10 28.25 -44.70
N GLY A 442 -20.44 28.21 -43.40
CA GLY A 442 -21.81 28.16 -42.89
C GLY A 442 -22.43 26.76 -42.82
N LYS A 443 -21.65 25.68 -42.99
CA LYS A 443 -22.16 24.31 -42.82
C LYS A 443 -22.33 23.97 -41.33
N ALA A 444 -23.31 23.12 -41.02
CA ALA A 444 -23.46 22.58 -39.67
C ALA A 444 -22.30 21.62 -39.31
N PHE A 445 -21.91 21.58 -38.03
CA PHE A 445 -20.80 20.75 -37.56
C PHE A 445 -20.95 19.27 -37.94
N ALA A 446 -22.14 18.68 -37.79
CA ALA A 446 -22.37 17.28 -38.13
C ALA A 446 -22.06 16.98 -39.61
N GLN A 447 -22.55 17.83 -40.52
CA GLN A 447 -22.29 17.70 -41.95
C GLN A 447 -20.81 17.91 -42.29
N ALA A 448 -20.16 18.86 -41.61
CA ALA A 448 -18.74 19.13 -41.77
C ALA A 448 -17.88 17.92 -41.33
N ALA A 449 -18.20 17.34 -40.17
CA ALA A 449 -17.51 16.17 -39.62
C ALA A 449 -17.70 14.93 -40.50
N GLU A 450 -18.93 14.65 -40.93
CA GLU A 450 -19.23 13.54 -41.84
C GLU A 450 -18.52 13.68 -43.19
N SER A 451 -18.52 14.89 -43.76
CA SER A 451 -17.82 15.16 -45.03
C SER A 451 -16.30 14.99 -44.89
N ALA A 452 -15.72 15.53 -43.82
CA ALA A 452 -14.28 15.43 -43.55
C ALA A 452 -13.85 13.98 -43.29
N ALA A 453 -14.63 13.24 -42.51
CA ALA A 453 -14.39 11.82 -42.22
C ALA A 453 -14.52 10.96 -43.49
N GLY A 454 -15.53 11.22 -44.33
CA GLY A 454 -15.72 10.56 -45.62
C GLY A 454 -14.55 10.79 -46.57
N ALA A 455 -14.04 12.02 -46.66
CA ALA A 455 -12.84 12.34 -47.45
C ALA A 455 -11.57 11.67 -46.89
N ALA A 456 -11.48 11.53 -45.57
CA ALA A 456 -10.40 10.87 -44.86
C ALA A 456 -10.50 9.33 -44.86
N GLY A 457 -11.62 8.76 -45.35
CA GLY A 457 -11.85 7.31 -45.36
C GLY A 457 -12.06 6.70 -43.98
N VAL A 458 -12.51 7.48 -42.99
CA VAL A 458 -12.74 7.01 -41.61
C VAL A 458 -14.22 7.12 -41.23
N LYS A 459 -14.64 6.29 -40.28
CA LYS A 459 -15.98 6.35 -39.69
C LYS A 459 -16.00 7.41 -38.58
N VAL A 460 -17.07 8.20 -38.56
CA VAL A 460 -17.33 9.19 -37.52
C VAL A 460 -18.73 9.03 -36.97
N GLU A 461 -18.86 9.20 -35.67
CA GLU A 461 -20.13 9.30 -34.94
C GLU A 461 -20.24 10.72 -34.40
N VAL A 462 -21.32 11.42 -34.73
CA VAL A 462 -21.55 12.79 -34.26
C VAL A 462 -22.63 12.80 -33.18
N SER A 463 -22.36 13.49 -32.08
CA SER A 463 -23.33 13.73 -31.01
C SER A 463 -23.30 15.20 -30.55
N SER A 464 -24.35 15.62 -29.84
CA SER A 464 -24.49 16.99 -29.35
C SER A 464 -24.89 16.96 -27.88
N LEU A 465 -24.29 17.84 -27.08
CA LEU A 465 -24.62 18.04 -25.66
C LEU A 465 -24.95 19.52 -25.47
N ALA A 466 -26.12 19.82 -24.91
CA ALA A 466 -26.59 21.18 -24.73
C ALA A 466 -26.77 21.54 -23.25
N ASP A 467 -26.66 22.83 -22.97
CA ASP A 467 -27.02 23.48 -21.71
C ASP A 467 -26.52 22.77 -20.45
N PHE A 468 -25.23 22.41 -20.44
CA PHE A 468 -24.60 21.76 -19.30
C PHE A 468 -23.45 22.58 -18.72
N THR A 469 -23.14 22.32 -17.45
CA THR A 469 -21.97 22.86 -16.75
C THR A 469 -21.06 21.71 -16.34
N ARG A 470 -19.81 22.00 -15.94
CA ARG A 470 -18.93 20.94 -15.40
C ARG A 470 -19.36 20.50 -14.01
N ARG A 471 -20.04 21.37 -13.27
CA ARG A 471 -20.64 21.06 -11.98
C ARG A 471 -21.78 20.04 -12.10
N GLU A 472 -22.55 20.12 -13.18
CA GLU A 472 -23.66 19.22 -13.49
C GLU A 472 -23.40 18.54 -14.85
N PRO A 473 -22.46 17.58 -14.90
CA PRO A 473 -22.04 16.98 -16.16
C PRO A 473 -23.15 16.07 -16.73
N PRO A 474 -23.40 16.12 -18.05
CA PRO A 474 -24.36 15.23 -18.69
C PRO A 474 -23.75 13.84 -18.88
N ALA A 475 -24.60 12.81 -19.02
CA ALA A 475 -24.15 11.42 -19.18
C ALA A 475 -23.21 11.17 -20.38
N GLY A 476 -23.23 12.04 -21.40
CA GLY A 476 -22.36 11.96 -22.58
C GLY A 476 -21.00 12.66 -22.45
N LEU A 477 -20.71 13.35 -21.34
CA LEU A 477 -19.44 14.04 -21.15
C LEU A 477 -18.36 13.07 -20.66
N THR A 478 -17.62 12.48 -21.59
CA THR A 478 -16.47 11.62 -21.26
C THR A 478 -15.28 12.45 -20.76
N PRO A 479 -14.34 11.87 -19.98
CA PRO A 479 -13.14 12.58 -19.53
C PRO A 479 -12.31 13.20 -20.68
N GLN A 480 -12.27 12.53 -21.84
CA GLN A 480 -11.57 12.99 -23.03
C GLN A 480 -12.21 14.26 -23.61
N VAL A 481 -13.54 14.27 -23.71
CA VAL A 481 -14.31 15.45 -24.14
C VAL A 481 -14.14 16.58 -23.12
N GLY A 482 -14.25 16.28 -21.82
CA GLY A 482 -14.03 17.27 -20.75
C GLY A 482 -12.65 17.93 -20.80
N THR A 483 -11.60 17.16 -21.14
CA THR A 483 -10.24 17.67 -21.34
C THR A 483 -10.18 18.65 -22.51
N ALA A 484 -10.82 18.31 -23.63
CA ALA A 484 -10.87 19.17 -24.82
C ALA A 484 -11.51 20.53 -24.54
N LEU A 485 -12.46 20.63 -23.58
CA LEU A 485 -13.13 21.89 -23.22
C LEU A 485 -12.23 22.89 -22.47
N GLN A 486 -11.10 22.48 -21.89
CA GLN A 486 -10.28 23.34 -21.03
C GLN A 486 -9.70 24.54 -21.78
N SER A 487 -9.27 24.35 -23.03
CA SER A 487 -8.66 25.38 -23.87
C SER A 487 -9.56 25.87 -25.00
N LEU A 488 -10.83 25.44 -25.02
CA LEU A 488 -11.75 25.69 -26.14
C LEU A 488 -12.48 27.03 -25.95
N ASN A 489 -12.48 27.87 -26.98
CA ASN A 489 -13.34 29.07 -27.03
C ASN A 489 -14.61 28.79 -27.83
N GLN A 490 -15.61 29.65 -27.67
CA GLN A 490 -16.80 29.58 -28.49
C GLN A 490 -16.45 29.71 -29.99
N GLY A 491 -17.01 28.83 -30.80
CA GLY A 491 -16.77 28.77 -32.25
C GLY A 491 -15.53 27.96 -32.66
N ASP A 492 -14.70 27.54 -31.71
CA ASP A 492 -13.48 26.77 -32.00
C ASP A 492 -13.78 25.26 -32.05
N VAL A 493 -12.97 24.55 -32.85
CA VAL A 493 -12.87 23.09 -32.83
C VAL A 493 -11.60 22.69 -32.08
N SER A 494 -11.71 21.73 -31.16
CA SER A 494 -10.59 21.28 -30.35
C SER A 494 -9.53 20.59 -31.20
N THR A 495 -8.30 20.51 -30.68
CA THR A 495 -7.37 19.45 -31.13
C THR A 495 -7.97 18.08 -30.87
N MET A 496 -7.62 17.09 -31.70
CA MET A 496 -8.12 15.73 -31.50
C MET A 496 -7.54 15.14 -30.21
N VAL A 497 -8.41 14.67 -29.32
CA VAL A 497 -8.03 13.88 -28.15
C VAL A 497 -8.12 12.41 -28.55
N ALA A 498 -6.97 11.77 -28.74
CA ALA A 498 -6.89 10.36 -29.16
C ALA A 498 -6.85 9.41 -27.97
N THR A 499 -7.59 8.31 -28.06
CA THR A 499 -7.51 7.13 -27.19
C THR A 499 -7.07 5.91 -27.98
N THR A 500 -7.01 4.75 -27.34
CA THR A 500 -6.73 3.47 -28.01
C THR A 500 -7.73 3.17 -29.14
N ASP A 501 -9.00 3.52 -28.94
CA ASP A 501 -10.09 3.07 -29.82
C ASP A 501 -10.77 4.20 -30.59
N LYS A 502 -10.69 5.46 -30.12
CA LYS A 502 -11.39 6.60 -30.73
C LYS A 502 -10.53 7.86 -30.75
N GLY A 503 -10.84 8.77 -31.67
CA GLY A 503 -10.37 10.16 -31.66
C GLY A 503 -11.54 11.12 -31.48
N PHE A 504 -11.45 12.06 -30.55
CA PHE A 504 -12.52 13.02 -30.26
C PHE A 504 -12.14 14.42 -30.74
N LEU A 505 -12.98 15.02 -31.58
CA LEU A 505 -12.96 16.44 -31.91
C LEU A 505 -14.22 17.09 -31.35
N VAL A 506 -14.06 18.21 -30.64
CA VAL A 506 -15.15 18.89 -29.95
C VAL A 506 -15.29 20.30 -30.49
N TYR A 507 -16.49 20.68 -30.89
CA TYR A 507 -16.83 22.04 -31.30
C TYR A 507 -17.67 22.71 -30.24
N ALA A 508 -17.21 23.87 -29.76
CA ALA A 508 -17.96 24.67 -28.79
C ALA A 508 -18.94 25.60 -29.50
N ARG A 509 -20.18 25.15 -29.68
CA ARG A 509 -21.24 25.97 -30.29
C ARG A 509 -21.55 27.20 -29.45
N THR A 510 -21.69 27.02 -28.14
CA THR A 510 -21.87 28.12 -27.18
C THR A 510 -20.98 27.90 -25.96
N LYS A 511 -20.43 29.02 -25.44
CA LYS A 511 -19.69 29.07 -24.17
C LYS A 511 -20.16 30.31 -23.43
N ALA A 512 -21.18 30.15 -22.59
CA ALA A 512 -21.70 31.24 -21.78
C ALA A 512 -21.00 31.25 -20.42
N LEU A 513 -20.10 32.22 -20.24
CA LEU A 513 -19.43 32.43 -18.95
C LEU A 513 -20.46 32.84 -17.88
N PRO A 514 -20.30 32.37 -16.64
CA PRO A 514 -21.18 32.77 -15.54
C PRO A 514 -20.96 34.25 -15.19
N ASP A 515 -21.97 34.87 -14.56
CA ASP A 515 -21.79 36.17 -13.94
C ASP A 515 -20.86 36.03 -12.73
N ALA A 516 -19.61 36.47 -12.88
CA ALA A 516 -18.59 36.41 -11.85
C ALA A 516 -18.40 37.75 -11.10
N THR A 517 -19.44 38.61 -11.09
CA THR A 517 -19.45 39.83 -10.27
C THR A 517 -19.49 39.50 -8.77
N GLU A 518 -18.83 40.32 -7.95
CA GLU A 518 -18.74 40.07 -6.50
C GLU A 518 -20.08 40.14 -5.77
N THR A 519 -21.09 40.73 -6.41
CA THR A 519 -22.47 40.80 -5.91
C THR A 519 -23.30 39.55 -6.20
N ASN A 520 -22.83 38.65 -7.07
CA ASN A 520 -23.55 37.43 -7.39
C ASN A 520 -23.56 36.48 -6.17
N PRO A 521 -24.72 35.96 -5.73
CA PRO A 521 -24.80 34.95 -4.67
C PRO A 521 -23.85 33.76 -4.87
N ARG A 522 -23.66 33.30 -6.11
CA ARG A 522 -22.72 32.21 -6.44
C ARG A 522 -21.26 32.60 -6.25
N TYR A 523 -20.91 33.85 -6.54
CA TYR A 523 -19.57 34.36 -6.26
C TYR A 523 -19.29 34.39 -4.75
N ILE A 524 -20.25 34.90 -3.97
CA ILE A 524 -20.13 34.95 -2.51
C ILE A 524 -19.97 33.52 -1.94
N GLU A 525 -20.84 32.60 -2.36
CA GLU A 525 -20.77 31.19 -1.94
C GLU A 525 -19.41 30.55 -2.29
N THR A 526 -18.95 30.72 -3.53
CA THR A 526 -17.68 30.15 -3.99
C THR A 526 -16.49 30.78 -3.26
N ARG A 527 -16.50 32.11 -3.07
CA ARG A 527 -15.49 32.83 -2.30
C ARG A 527 -15.39 32.28 -0.88
N ASP A 528 -16.51 32.12 -0.21
CA ASP A 528 -16.54 31.67 1.19
C ASP A 528 -16.09 30.20 1.30
N GLN A 529 -16.48 29.34 0.35
CA GLN A 529 -16.00 27.94 0.27
C GLN A 529 -14.47 27.87 0.06
N VAL A 530 -13.94 28.64 -0.89
CA VAL A 530 -12.51 28.64 -1.23
C VAL A 530 -11.70 29.28 -0.10
N ALA A 531 -12.17 30.38 0.49
CA ALA A 531 -11.54 31.00 1.64
C ALA A 531 -11.47 30.02 2.83
N ALA A 532 -12.57 29.32 3.14
CA ALA A 532 -12.58 28.30 4.20
C ALA A 532 -11.64 27.12 3.89
N TYR A 533 -11.48 26.75 2.62
CA TYR A 533 -10.51 25.73 2.21
C TYR A 533 -9.07 26.22 2.41
N TYR A 534 -8.71 27.41 1.91
CA TYR A 534 -7.38 27.98 2.06
C TYR A 534 -7.03 28.28 3.53
N GLY A 535 -7.97 28.76 4.33
CA GLY A 535 -7.80 28.96 5.77
C GLY A 535 -7.44 27.65 6.48
N ARG A 536 -8.19 26.58 6.22
CA ARG A 536 -7.90 25.25 6.78
C ARG A 536 -6.55 24.72 6.33
N ALA A 537 -6.24 24.85 5.04
CA ALA A 537 -4.94 24.43 4.49
C ALA A 537 -3.77 25.19 5.15
N ALA A 538 -3.91 26.51 5.33
CA ALA A 538 -2.90 27.33 5.99
C ALA A 538 -2.72 26.95 7.48
N ALA A 539 -3.82 26.71 8.20
CA ALA A 539 -3.78 26.26 9.58
C ALA A 539 -3.05 24.91 9.72
N SER A 540 -3.38 23.95 8.86
CA SER A 540 -2.72 22.65 8.82
C SER A 540 -1.24 22.76 8.43
N ALA A 541 -0.91 23.61 7.46
CA ALA A 541 0.48 23.87 7.07
C ALA A 541 1.30 24.46 8.22
N TYR A 542 0.73 25.41 8.96
CA TYR A 542 1.38 26.00 10.14
C TYR A 542 1.64 24.96 11.25
N ILE A 543 0.65 24.11 11.56
CA ILE A 543 0.81 23.03 12.54
C ILE A 543 1.89 22.04 12.08
N ASN A 544 1.89 21.66 10.81
CA ASN A 544 2.88 20.73 10.26
C ASN A 544 4.30 21.32 10.23
N ASP A 545 4.45 22.61 9.93
CA ASP A 545 5.74 23.31 9.99
C ASP A 545 6.28 23.34 11.43
N LEU A 546 5.43 23.68 12.40
CA LEU A 546 5.80 23.66 13.82
C LEU A 546 6.22 22.27 14.30
N MET A 547 5.45 21.25 13.94
CA MET A 547 5.76 19.84 14.20
C MET A 547 7.13 19.46 13.63
N THR A 548 7.37 19.80 12.35
CA THR A 548 8.61 19.44 11.65
C THR A 548 9.82 20.13 12.25
N LYS A 549 9.70 21.43 12.59
CA LYS A 549 10.75 22.18 13.29
C LYS A 549 11.10 21.54 14.62
N GLU A 550 10.09 21.12 15.39
CA GLU A 550 10.31 20.47 16.68
C GLU A 550 10.96 19.09 16.54
N LEU A 551 10.51 18.26 15.60
CA LEU A 551 11.12 16.95 15.33
C LEU A 551 12.58 17.08 14.87
N ASN A 552 12.89 18.07 14.03
CA ASN A 552 14.25 18.34 13.57
C ASN A 552 15.16 18.84 14.70
N ARG A 553 14.65 19.74 15.55
CA ARG A 553 15.37 20.22 16.75
C ARG A 553 15.76 19.06 17.66
N THR A 554 14.90 18.05 17.74
CA THR A 554 15.13 16.88 18.58
C THR A 554 16.07 15.86 17.94
N ALA A 555 16.03 15.72 16.62
CA ALA A 555 16.96 14.85 15.90
C ALA A 555 18.43 15.34 16.05
N SER A 556 18.68 16.65 15.97
CA SER A 556 20.01 17.24 16.08
C SER A 556 20.61 17.26 17.49
N VAL A 557 19.84 16.93 18.53
CA VAL A 557 20.31 16.85 19.93
C VAL A 557 20.80 15.42 20.28
N THR A 558 20.71 14.48 19.33
CA THR A 558 21.06 13.05 19.53
C THR A 558 22.39 12.64 18.87
N GLU A 559 23.10 13.58 18.22
CA GLU A 559 24.54 13.46 17.87
C GLU A 559 25.37 14.16 18.93
#